data_AF-A0A497B2A9-F1
#
_entry.id   AF-A0A497B2A9-F1
#
_cell.length_a   1.000
_cell.length_b   1.000
_cell.length_c   1.000
_cell.angle_alpha   90.00
_cell.angle_beta   90.00
_cell.angle_gamma   90.00
#
_symmetry.space_group_name_H-M   'P 1'
#
loop_
_entity.id
_entity.type
_entity.pdbx_description
1 polymer ?
#
loop_
_entity_poly.entity_id
_entity_poly.type
_entity_poly.pdbx_seq_one_letter_code
_entity_poly.pdbx_strand_id
1 'polypeptide(L)'
;DEIDEAISQILDRERPELDLIEMYWDITNGAKDKVGTAAGYTGFSELLFFRYIMLYLERELNCKFEMYNVTPDTFAFKAGNITLTHDIGLAKFLDVKDHKTDIAVIRTTPEGHELLAAFEMKVYFTSNAVLLSDVQKLRDLVKNTNANVYQIYFLKPTKQGMEDLRTFSNEFPARAYAIGIDDIGCNISLKDAVKKISGSL
;
A
#
# COMPACT_ATOMS: atom_id res chain seq x y z
N ASP A 1 -2.35 14.29 -14.61
CA ASP A 1 -2.88 15.48 -13.88
C ASP A 1 -1.72 16.05 -13.05
N GLU A 2 -1.93 17.12 -12.26
CA GLU A 2 -0.85 17.73 -11.44
C GLU A 2 -0.27 16.75 -10.40
N ILE A 3 -1.10 15.86 -9.84
CA ILE A 3 -0.69 14.85 -8.86
C ILE A 3 0.22 13.82 -9.52
N ASP A 4 -0.17 13.30 -10.69
CA ASP A 4 0.63 12.36 -11.46
C ASP A 4 1.97 12.94 -11.88
N GLU A 5 2.01 14.24 -12.24
CA GLU A 5 3.25 14.92 -12.58
C GLU A 5 4.19 15.00 -11.37
N ALA A 6 3.67 15.40 -10.20
CA ALA A 6 4.44 15.44 -8.96
C ALA A 6 4.95 14.05 -8.55
N ILE A 7 4.11 13.01 -8.68
CA ILE A 7 4.51 11.62 -8.37
C ILE A 7 5.55 11.11 -9.38
N SER A 8 5.41 11.44 -10.66
CA SER A 8 6.36 11.03 -11.71
C SER A 8 7.78 11.55 -11.44
N GLN A 9 7.90 12.74 -10.85
CA GLN A 9 9.18 13.35 -10.49
C GLN A 9 9.89 12.63 -9.33
N ILE A 10 9.19 11.80 -8.56
CA ILE A 10 9.76 11.10 -7.40
C ILE A 10 9.95 9.59 -7.61
N LEU A 11 9.54 9.02 -8.75
CA LEU A 11 9.60 7.57 -9.03
C LEU A 11 11.00 6.95 -8.85
N ASP A 12 12.05 7.72 -9.12
CA ASP A 12 13.42 7.23 -9.05
C ASP A 12 14.13 7.55 -7.73
N ARG A 13 13.49 8.29 -6.82
CA ARG A 13 14.07 8.59 -5.50
C ARG A 13 14.28 7.31 -4.71
N GLU A 14 15.29 7.32 -3.84
CA GLU A 14 15.61 6.15 -3.01
C GLU A 14 14.47 5.85 -2.01
N ARG A 15 13.86 6.91 -1.46
CA ARG A 15 12.81 6.82 -0.45
C ARG A 15 11.60 7.69 -0.82
N PRO A 16 10.87 7.35 -1.89
CA PRO A 16 9.76 8.16 -2.39
C PRO A 16 8.60 8.22 -1.39
N GLU A 17 8.49 7.26 -0.47
CA GLU A 17 7.49 7.32 0.59
C GLU A 17 7.62 8.59 1.46
N LEU A 18 8.82 9.14 1.62
CA LEU A 18 9.03 10.37 2.41
C LEU A 18 8.37 11.57 1.73
N ASP A 19 8.55 11.69 0.41
CA ASP A 19 7.93 12.75 -0.39
C ASP A 19 6.41 12.60 -0.44
N LEU A 20 5.89 11.38 -0.58
CA LEU A 20 4.44 11.13 -0.56
C LEU A 20 3.83 11.48 0.81
N ILE A 21 4.53 11.17 1.91
CA ILE A 21 4.10 11.54 3.27
C ILE A 21 4.12 13.06 3.44
N GLU A 22 5.14 13.76 2.93
CA GLU A 22 5.22 15.22 2.94
C GLU A 22 4.06 15.86 2.14
N MET A 23 3.81 15.40 0.92
CA MET A 23 2.69 15.86 0.09
C MET A 23 1.34 15.71 0.81
N TYR A 24 1.13 14.59 1.52
CA TYR A 24 -0.06 14.37 2.33
C TYR A 24 -0.20 15.42 3.43
N TRP A 25 0.88 15.69 4.17
CA TRP A 25 0.87 16.66 5.28
C TRP A 25 0.67 18.08 4.80
N ASP A 26 1.29 18.48 3.68
CA ASP A 26 1.12 19.81 3.09
C ASP A 26 -0.34 20.07 2.72
N ILE A 27 -0.97 19.09 2.08
CA ILE A 27 -2.39 19.19 1.70
C ILE A 27 -3.27 19.21 2.93
N THR A 28 -3.01 18.33 3.90
CA THR A 28 -3.84 18.22 5.12
C THR A 28 -3.73 19.47 5.99
N ASN A 29 -2.52 20.04 6.14
CA ASN A 29 -2.30 21.28 6.89
C ASN A 29 -2.90 22.49 6.16
N GLY A 30 -2.66 22.62 4.85
CA GLY A 30 -3.24 23.69 4.05
C GLY A 30 -4.77 23.63 3.98
N ALA A 31 -5.36 22.44 4.03
CA ALA A 31 -6.81 22.26 4.12
C ALA A 31 -7.33 22.62 5.51
N LYS A 32 -6.66 22.17 6.59
CA LYS A 32 -7.04 22.50 7.98
C LYS A 32 -7.12 24.01 8.21
N ASP A 33 -6.20 24.77 7.63
CA ASP A 33 -6.20 26.23 7.72
C ASP A 33 -7.40 26.88 7.01
N LYS A 34 -8.00 26.19 6.04
CA LYS A 34 -9.16 26.68 5.24
C LYS A 34 -10.50 26.19 5.77
N VAL A 35 -10.59 24.94 6.24
CA VAL A 35 -11.86 24.29 6.62
C VAL A 35 -11.97 23.96 8.11
N GLY A 36 -10.96 24.28 8.90
CA GLY A 36 -10.95 24.16 10.37
C GLY A 36 -10.78 22.73 10.91
N THR A 37 -10.94 21.70 10.08
CA THR A 37 -10.74 20.29 10.47
C THR A 37 -10.05 19.50 9.37
N ALA A 38 -9.22 18.52 9.76
CA ALA A 38 -8.60 17.56 8.84
C ALA A 38 -9.42 16.25 8.70
N ALA A 39 -10.65 16.21 9.22
CA ALA A 39 -11.47 15.00 9.18
C ALA A 39 -11.94 14.73 7.73
N GLY A 40 -11.57 13.57 7.17
CA GLY A 40 -12.01 13.12 5.84
C GLY A 40 -10.91 12.98 4.77
N TYR A 41 -9.65 13.30 5.06
CA TYR A 41 -8.56 13.23 4.08
C TYR A 41 -7.76 11.91 4.09
N THR A 42 -8.23 10.85 4.77
CA THR A 42 -7.51 9.56 4.81
C THR A 42 -7.45 8.88 3.44
N GLY A 43 -8.48 9.02 2.60
CA GLY A 43 -8.44 8.51 1.23
C GLY A 43 -7.39 9.21 0.35
N PHE A 44 -6.89 10.38 0.75
CA PHE A 44 -5.85 11.07 0.01
C PHE A 44 -4.47 10.41 0.17
N SER A 45 -4.15 9.90 1.36
CA SER A 45 -2.92 9.12 1.54
C SER A 45 -2.93 7.88 0.66
N GLU A 46 -4.05 7.16 0.62
CA GLU A 46 -4.19 5.95 -0.19
C GLU A 46 -4.10 6.27 -1.68
N LEU A 47 -4.70 7.38 -2.13
CA LEU A 47 -4.56 7.88 -3.51
C LEU A 47 -3.09 8.09 -3.89
N LEU A 48 -2.31 8.81 -3.07
CA LEU A 48 -0.90 9.11 -3.37
C LEU A 48 -0.07 7.84 -3.57
N PHE A 49 -0.20 6.88 -2.65
CA PHE A 49 0.55 5.63 -2.72
C PHE A 49 0.04 4.74 -3.86
N PHE A 50 -1.28 4.71 -4.10
CA PHE A 50 -1.88 3.98 -5.22
C PHE A 50 -1.35 4.50 -6.56
N ARG A 51 -1.35 5.82 -6.76
CA ARG A 51 -0.84 6.45 -7.99
C ARG A 51 0.65 6.21 -8.17
N TYR A 52 1.44 6.28 -7.09
CA TYR A 52 2.87 5.94 -7.14
C TYR A 52 3.08 4.49 -7.63
N ILE A 53 2.41 3.51 -7.01
CA ILE A 53 2.54 2.10 -7.36
C ILE A 53 2.13 1.89 -8.82
N MET A 54 1.01 2.48 -9.24
CA MET A 54 0.51 2.35 -10.60
C MET A 54 1.48 2.95 -11.62
N LEU A 55 1.92 4.20 -11.46
CA LEU A 55 2.84 4.87 -12.39
C LEU A 55 4.19 4.16 -12.47
N TYR A 56 4.70 3.66 -11.34
CA TYR A 56 5.91 2.85 -11.32
C TYR A 56 5.73 1.57 -12.14
N LEU A 57 4.65 0.81 -11.92
CA LEU A 57 4.37 -0.41 -12.68
C LEU A 57 4.13 -0.15 -14.17
N GLU A 58 3.41 0.92 -14.54
CA GLU A 58 3.23 1.32 -15.94
C GLU A 58 4.56 1.55 -16.65
N ARG A 59 5.50 2.23 -15.96
CA ARG A 59 6.83 2.52 -16.49
C ARG A 59 7.66 1.25 -16.63
N GLU A 60 7.76 0.45 -15.58
CA GLU A 60 8.61 -0.75 -15.57
C GLU A 60 8.11 -1.84 -16.51
N LEU A 61 6.79 -1.98 -16.65
CA LEU A 61 6.16 -3.01 -17.49
C LEU A 61 5.80 -2.50 -18.88
N ASN A 62 6.08 -1.22 -19.17
CA ASN A 62 5.72 -0.54 -20.41
C ASN A 62 4.25 -0.78 -20.80
N CYS A 63 3.35 -0.56 -19.84
CA CYS A 63 1.92 -0.79 -19.99
C CYS A 63 1.11 0.43 -19.50
N LYS A 64 -0.21 0.36 -19.68
CA LYS A 64 -1.15 1.34 -19.14
C LYS A 64 -2.26 0.63 -18.38
N PHE A 65 -2.52 1.10 -17.17
CA PHE A 65 -3.60 0.59 -16.35
C PHE A 65 -4.89 1.31 -16.70
N GLU A 66 -5.88 0.56 -17.15
CA GLU A 66 -7.20 1.07 -17.50
C GLU A 66 -8.20 0.75 -16.39
N MET A 67 -9.05 1.73 -16.08
CA MET A 67 -10.10 1.57 -15.10
C MET A 67 -11.15 0.57 -15.61
N TYR A 68 -11.61 -0.34 -14.74
CA TYR A 68 -12.73 -1.23 -15.02
C TYR A 68 -13.59 -1.44 -13.78
N ASN A 69 -14.86 -1.77 -14.00
CA ASN A 69 -15.84 -1.96 -12.94
C ASN A 69 -15.70 -3.37 -12.35
N VAL A 70 -15.47 -3.46 -11.05
CA VAL A 70 -15.54 -4.72 -10.28
C VAL A 70 -16.97 -4.96 -9.83
N THR A 71 -17.66 -3.91 -9.39
CA THR A 71 -19.10 -3.86 -9.11
C THR A 71 -19.66 -2.53 -9.64
N PRO A 72 -20.99 -2.27 -9.58
CA PRO A 72 -21.54 -0.98 -10.00
C PRO A 72 -20.91 0.23 -9.29
N ASP A 73 -20.48 0.05 -8.04
CA ASP A 73 -19.96 1.13 -7.18
C ASP A 73 -18.45 1.02 -6.88
N THR A 74 -17.75 0.01 -7.42
CA THR A 74 -16.32 -0.18 -7.16
C THR A 74 -15.53 -0.43 -8.45
N PHE A 75 -14.42 0.31 -8.58
CA PHE A 75 -13.54 0.26 -9.73
C PHE A 75 -12.17 -0.28 -9.32
N ALA A 76 -11.54 -1.01 -10.22
CA ALA A 76 -10.13 -1.39 -10.14
C ALA A 76 -9.44 -0.99 -11.43
N PHE A 77 -8.12 -1.17 -11.47
CA PHE A 77 -7.29 -0.78 -12.59
C PHE A 77 -6.59 -2.01 -13.14
N LYS A 78 -6.62 -2.23 -14.46
CA LYS A 78 -6.11 -3.44 -15.09
C LYS A 78 -5.16 -3.13 -16.24
N ALA A 79 -4.05 -3.87 -16.29
CA ALA A 79 -3.13 -3.89 -17.42
C ALA A 79 -2.76 -5.35 -17.71
N GLY A 80 -3.18 -5.87 -18.88
CA GLY A 80 -2.95 -7.28 -19.23
C GLY A 80 -3.57 -8.24 -18.20
N ASN A 81 -2.72 -9.03 -17.54
CA ASN A 81 -3.12 -9.97 -16.48
C ASN A 81 -2.90 -9.42 -15.06
N ILE A 82 -2.68 -8.11 -14.91
CA ILE A 82 -2.42 -7.48 -13.62
C ILE A 82 -3.60 -6.59 -13.25
N THR A 83 -4.10 -6.75 -12.04
CA THR A 83 -5.12 -5.91 -11.44
C THR A 83 -4.53 -5.19 -10.22
N LEU A 84 -4.67 -3.88 -10.19
CA LEU A 84 -4.39 -3.03 -9.04
C LEU A 84 -5.72 -2.58 -8.44
N THR A 85 -5.91 -2.82 -7.15
CA THR A 85 -7.13 -2.44 -6.42
C THR A 85 -6.82 -1.44 -5.33
N HIS A 86 -7.84 -0.67 -4.96
CA HIS A 86 -7.81 0.27 -3.86
C HIS A 86 -9.10 0.12 -3.06
N ASP A 87 -9.00 -0.10 -1.75
CA ASP A 87 -10.15 -0.16 -0.85
C ASP A 87 -11.22 -1.22 -1.25
N ILE A 88 -10.77 -2.37 -1.78
CA ILE A 88 -11.66 -3.48 -2.20
C ILE A 88 -11.33 -4.76 -1.44
N GLY A 89 -12.39 -5.46 -0.98
CA GLY A 89 -12.28 -6.77 -0.34
C GLY A 89 -11.66 -7.82 -1.26
N LEU A 90 -10.61 -8.49 -0.78
CA LEU A 90 -9.83 -9.49 -1.51
C LEU A 90 -10.64 -10.73 -1.88
N ALA A 91 -11.70 -11.05 -1.14
CA ALA A 91 -12.61 -12.16 -1.43
C ALA A 91 -13.33 -12.02 -2.79
N LYS A 92 -13.32 -10.82 -3.39
CA LYS A 92 -13.82 -10.61 -4.77
C LYS A 92 -12.92 -11.22 -5.84
N PHE A 93 -11.66 -11.52 -5.50
CA PHE A 93 -10.65 -12.02 -6.43
C PHE A 93 -10.08 -13.36 -6.01
N LEU A 94 -9.93 -13.58 -4.71
CA LEU A 94 -9.23 -14.72 -4.13
C LEU A 94 -10.18 -15.54 -3.27
N ASP A 95 -9.93 -16.85 -3.16
CA ASP A 95 -10.64 -17.72 -2.21
C ASP A 95 -10.07 -17.57 -0.80
N VAL A 96 -10.27 -16.39 -0.21
CA VAL A 96 -9.82 -16.03 1.15
C VAL A 96 -10.97 -15.42 1.94
N LYS A 97 -10.86 -15.44 3.27
CA LYS A 97 -11.79 -14.71 4.14
C LYS A 97 -11.79 -13.23 3.72
N ASP A 98 -12.98 -12.62 3.70
CA ASP A 98 -13.10 -11.22 3.29
C ASP A 98 -12.18 -10.33 4.13
N HIS A 99 -11.24 -9.73 3.41
CA HIS A 99 -10.17 -8.93 3.94
C HIS A 99 -10.03 -7.73 3.02
N LYS A 100 -10.23 -6.55 3.58
CA LYS A 100 -10.07 -5.30 2.85
C LYS A 100 -8.66 -4.80 3.08
N THR A 101 -7.94 -4.55 2.00
CA THR A 101 -6.62 -3.91 2.01
C THR A 101 -6.71 -2.54 1.38
N ASP A 102 -5.87 -1.62 1.81
CA ASP A 102 -5.85 -0.27 1.24
C ASP A 102 -5.43 -0.33 -0.23
N ILE A 103 -4.38 -1.09 -0.57
CA ILE A 103 -3.96 -1.34 -1.96
C ILE A 103 -3.56 -2.81 -2.12
N ALA A 104 -3.98 -3.45 -3.22
CA ALA A 104 -3.51 -4.78 -3.57
C ALA A 104 -3.13 -4.92 -5.06
N VAL A 105 -2.10 -5.73 -5.31
CA VAL A 105 -1.66 -6.13 -6.65
C VAL A 105 -1.95 -7.60 -6.85
N ILE A 106 -2.75 -7.90 -7.87
CA ILE A 106 -3.26 -9.23 -8.16
C ILE A 106 -2.84 -9.62 -9.58
N ARG A 107 -2.31 -10.83 -9.73
CA ARG A 107 -2.05 -11.45 -11.03
C ARG A 107 -3.16 -12.42 -11.37
N THR A 108 -3.68 -12.35 -12.59
CA THR A 108 -4.54 -13.37 -13.18
C THR A 108 -3.66 -14.39 -13.91
N THR A 109 -3.88 -15.65 -13.60
CA THR A 109 -3.23 -16.83 -14.19
C THR A 109 -4.31 -17.76 -14.76
N PRO A 110 -3.96 -18.74 -15.61
CA PRO A 110 -4.90 -19.76 -16.05
C PRO A 110 -5.56 -20.52 -14.87
N GLU A 111 -4.84 -20.67 -13.76
CA GLU A 111 -5.28 -21.38 -12.56
C GLU A 111 -6.16 -20.53 -11.62
N GLY A 112 -6.22 -19.21 -11.83
CA GLY A 112 -7.01 -18.29 -11.02
C GLY A 112 -6.29 -16.98 -10.72
N HIS A 113 -6.66 -16.34 -9.62
CA HIS A 113 -6.05 -15.10 -9.17
C HIS A 113 -5.01 -15.35 -8.07
N GLU A 114 -3.91 -14.63 -8.12
CA GLU A 114 -2.82 -14.68 -7.15
C GLU A 114 -2.56 -13.29 -6.58
N LEU A 115 -2.53 -13.17 -5.26
CA LEU A 115 -2.12 -11.94 -4.59
C LEU A 115 -0.59 -11.84 -4.60
N LEU A 116 -0.07 -10.82 -5.27
CA LEU A 116 1.37 -10.54 -5.30
C LEU A 116 1.78 -9.62 -4.16
N ALA A 117 0.95 -8.63 -3.87
CA ALA A 117 1.20 -7.67 -2.82
C ALA A 117 -0.07 -7.12 -2.17
N ALA A 118 0.01 -6.84 -0.88
CA ALA A 118 -0.97 -6.06 -0.14
C ALA A 118 -0.28 -4.97 0.69
N PHE A 119 -0.84 -3.77 0.67
CA PHE A 119 -0.37 -2.62 1.42
C PHE A 119 -1.45 -2.17 2.40
N GLU A 120 -1.03 -1.92 3.63
CA GLU A 120 -1.84 -1.36 4.71
C GLU A 120 -1.22 -0.05 5.17
N MET A 121 -1.98 1.02 5.22
CA MET A 121 -1.55 2.37 5.51
C MET A 121 -2.07 2.82 6.88
N LYS A 122 -1.17 3.37 7.69
CA LYS A 122 -1.50 3.98 8.98
C LYS A 122 -0.96 5.39 9.06
N VAL A 123 -1.87 6.35 8.92
CA VAL A 123 -1.54 7.76 9.07
C VAL A 123 -1.37 8.14 10.55
N TYR A 124 -2.25 7.65 11.42
CA TYR A 124 -2.25 7.94 12.86
C TYR A 124 -2.37 6.66 13.70
N PHE A 125 -1.69 6.64 14.84
CA PHE A 125 -1.88 5.61 15.87
C PHE A 125 -2.78 6.16 16.98
N THR A 126 -4.05 5.79 16.97
CA THR A 126 -4.97 6.13 18.08
C THR A 126 -4.71 5.26 19.31
N SER A 127 -4.17 4.05 19.12
CA SER A 127 -3.67 3.16 20.18
C SER A 127 -2.78 2.04 19.60
N ASN A 128 -2.03 1.35 20.47
CA ASN A 128 -1.26 0.16 20.09
C ASN A 128 -2.13 -1.00 19.58
N ALA A 129 -3.39 -1.08 20.04
CA ALA A 129 -4.31 -2.15 19.65
C ALA A 129 -4.65 -2.11 18.16
N VAL A 130 -4.68 -0.92 17.56
CA VAL A 130 -4.95 -0.76 16.12
C VAL A 130 -3.83 -1.36 15.29
N LEU A 131 -2.57 -0.99 15.59
CA LEU A 131 -1.42 -1.55 14.89
C LEU A 131 -1.34 -3.07 15.05
N LEU A 132 -1.58 -3.60 16.25
CA LEU A 132 -1.60 -5.05 16.47
C LEU A 132 -2.68 -5.73 15.61
N SER A 133 -3.86 -5.14 15.50
CA SER A 133 -4.92 -5.67 14.66
C SER A 133 -4.54 -5.69 13.18
N ASP A 134 -3.83 -4.67 12.70
CA ASP A 134 -3.39 -4.59 11.31
C ASP A 134 -2.22 -5.53 11.02
N VAL A 135 -1.29 -5.68 11.96
CA VAL A 135 -0.24 -6.71 11.89
C VAL A 135 -0.85 -8.11 11.86
N GLN A 136 -1.87 -8.39 12.66
CA GLN A 136 -2.54 -9.69 12.65
C GLN A 136 -3.26 -9.96 11.32
N LYS A 137 -3.92 -8.94 10.76
CA LYS A 137 -4.52 -8.97 9.42
C LYS A 137 -3.48 -9.34 8.36
N LEU A 138 -2.34 -8.64 8.32
CA LEU A 138 -1.27 -8.92 7.37
C LEU A 138 -0.66 -10.31 7.59
N ARG A 139 -0.50 -10.73 8.85
CA ARG A 139 -0.05 -12.08 9.20
C ARG A 139 -0.97 -13.16 8.63
N ASP A 140 -2.28 -12.97 8.71
CA ASP A 140 -3.24 -13.92 8.15
C ASP A 140 -3.12 -13.99 6.62
N LEU A 141 -2.91 -12.85 5.93
CA LEU A 141 -2.67 -12.85 4.48
C LEU A 141 -1.40 -13.60 4.10
N VAL A 142 -0.28 -13.37 4.79
CA VAL A 142 1.00 -14.03 4.49
C VAL A 142 0.96 -15.54 4.76
N LYS A 143 0.13 -15.99 5.72
CA LYS A 143 -0.08 -17.42 6.01
C LYS A 143 -0.93 -18.13 4.97
N ASN A 144 -1.92 -17.44 4.40
CA ASN A 144 -2.90 -18.02 3.48
C ASN A 144 -2.61 -17.73 2.00
N THR A 145 -1.59 -16.92 1.71
CA THR A 145 -1.19 -16.54 0.35
C THR A 145 0.33 -16.51 0.22
N ASN A 146 0.84 -16.44 -1.01
CA ASN A 146 2.26 -16.20 -1.30
C ASN A 146 2.61 -14.72 -1.40
N ALA A 147 1.69 -13.82 -1.05
CA ALA A 147 1.87 -12.38 -1.22
C ALA A 147 3.01 -11.81 -0.38
N ASN A 148 3.60 -10.73 -0.88
CA ASN A 148 4.34 -9.78 -0.05
C ASN A 148 3.33 -8.84 0.64
N VAL A 149 3.61 -8.45 1.87
CA VAL A 149 2.77 -7.52 2.61
C VAL A 149 3.61 -6.39 3.18
N TYR A 150 3.03 -5.19 3.15
CA TYR A 150 3.71 -3.96 3.45
C TYR A 150 2.86 -3.13 4.40
N GLN A 151 3.39 -2.85 5.59
CA GLN A 151 2.79 -1.88 6.49
C GLN A 151 3.42 -0.50 6.24
N ILE A 152 2.64 0.43 5.71
CA ILE A 152 3.04 1.83 5.52
C ILE A 152 2.63 2.65 6.75
N TYR A 153 3.53 3.46 7.29
CA TYR A 153 3.26 4.37 8.41
C TYR A 153 3.78 5.78 8.16
N PHE A 154 2.97 6.77 8.54
CA PHE A 154 3.28 8.19 8.35
C PHE A 154 3.95 8.81 9.57
N LEU A 155 3.71 8.20 10.74
CA LEU A 155 4.27 8.62 12.01
C LEU A 155 5.07 7.46 12.61
N LYS A 156 5.97 7.77 13.55
CA LYS A 156 6.70 6.75 14.29
C LYS A 156 5.74 5.87 15.11
N PRO A 157 5.75 4.53 14.95
CA PRO A 157 5.02 3.65 15.84
C PRO A 157 5.55 3.76 17.28
N THR A 158 4.74 3.35 18.26
CA THR A 158 5.21 3.26 19.65
C THR A 158 6.30 2.19 19.78
N LYS A 159 7.07 2.20 20.88
CA LYS A 159 8.09 1.16 21.13
C LYS A 159 7.54 -0.27 21.04
N GLN A 160 6.33 -0.49 21.57
CA GLN A 160 5.66 -1.79 21.46
C GLN A 160 5.32 -2.11 20.00
N GLY A 161 4.74 -1.13 19.28
CA GLY A 161 4.40 -1.31 17.88
C GLY A 161 5.60 -1.63 16.98
N MET A 162 6.74 -1.00 17.25
CA MET A 162 8.01 -1.31 16.59
C MET A 162 8.44 -2.77 16.84
N GLU A 163 8.29 -3.25 18.07
CA GLU A 163 8.64 -4.64 18.43
C GLU A 163 7.68 -5.65 17.78
N ASP A 164 6.39 -5.34 17.72
CA ASP A 164 5.39 -6.18 17.06
C ASP A 164 5.67 -6.29 15.56
N LEU A 165 6.02 -5.18 14.91
CA LEU A 165 6.40 -5.15 13.49
C LEU A 165 7.69 -5.94 13.22
N ARG A 166 8.69 -5.80 14.09
CA ARG A 166 9.93 -6.59 14.01
C ARG A 166 9.65 -8.08 14.17
N THR A 167 8.85 -8.45 15.17
CA THR A 167 8.45 -9.84 15.40
C THR A 167 7.74 -10.42 14.18
N PHE A 168 6.79 -9.68 13.62
CA PHE A 168 6.08 -10.08 12.41
C PHE A 168 7.01 -10.24 11.20
N SER A 169 7.93 -9.30 11.00
CA SER A 169 8.86 -9.35 9.87
C SER A 169 9.88 -10.48 10.03
N ASN A 170 10.30 -10.80 11.27
CA ASN A 170 11.14 -11.95 11.56
C ASN A 170 10.42 -13.30 11.37
N GLU A 171 9.09 -13.34 11.56
CA GLU A 171 8.27 -14.51 11.22
C GLU A 171 8.24 -14.74 9.69
N PHE A 172 8.31 -13.68 8.88
CA PHE A 172 8.24 -13.73 7.41
C PHE A 172 9.28 -12.85 6.70
N PRO A 173 10.59 -13.13 6.83
CA PRO A 173 11.67 -12.20 6.45
C PRO A 173 11.77 -11.89 4.96
N ALA A 174 11.15 -12.72 4.11
CA ALA A 174 11.14 -12.54 2.67
C ALA A 174 9.85 -11.91 2.14
N ARG A 175 8.85 -11.65 2.99
CA ARG A 175 7.49 -11.29 2.55
C ARG A 175 6.81 -10.23 3.38
N ALA A 176 7.19 -10.01 4.64
CA ALA A 176 6.61 -8.99 5.50
C ALA A 176 7.62 -7.86 5.72
N TYR A 177 7.20 -6.63 5.38
CA TYR A 177 8.04 -5.45 5.48
C TYR A 177 7.26 -4.26 6.00
N ALA A 178 7.99 -3.24 6.41
CA ALA A 178 7.43 -1.96 6.76
C ALA A 178 8.03 -0.83 5.93
N ILE A 179 7.25 0.20 5.68
CA ILE A 179 7.60 1.36 4.87
C ILE A 179 7.23 2.61 5.67
N GLY A 180 8.17 3.51 5.92
CA GLY A 180 7.86 4.76 6.60
C GLY A 180 9.09 5.47 7.12
N ILE A 181 8.89 6.59 7.81
CA ILE A 181 9.93 7.60 8.05
C ILE A 181 11.13 7.11 8.88
N ASP A 182 10.91 6.24 9.86
CA ASP A 182 11.90 5.78 10.83
C ASP A 182 12.48 4.41 10.44
N ASP A 183 13.74 4.14 10.75
CA ASP A 183 14.29 2.80 10.58
C ASP A 183 13.78 1.85 11.68
N ILE A 184 12.94 0.88 11.29
CA ILE A 184 12.42 -0.14 12.20
C ILE A 184 13.19 -1.47 12.11
N GLY A 185 14.26 -1.52 11.31
CA GLY A 185 15.14 -2.68 11.12
C GLY A 185 14.65 -3.70 10.07
N CYS A 186 13.35 -3.71 9.78
CA CYS A 186 12.74 -4.44 8.66
C CYS A 186 12.18 -3.49 7.59
N ASN A 187 12.70 -2.26 7.54
CA ASN A 187 12.28 -1.29 6.54
C ASN A 187 12.64 -1.75 5.13
N ILE A 188 11.72 -1.52 4.21
CA ILE A 188 11.97 -1.50 2.78
C ILE A 188 11.56 -0.13 2.24
N SER A 189 12.26 0.38 1.24
CA SER A 189 11.78 1.57 0.53
C SER A 189 10.51 1.21 -0.27
N LEU A 190 9.63 2.18 -0.51
CA LEU A 190 8.48 1.93 -1.38
C LEU A 190 8.92 1.56 -2.79
N LYS A 191 10.01 2.16 -3.28
CA LYS A 191 10.61 1.83 -4.58
C LYS A 191 11.01 0.35 -4.66
N ASP A 192 11.72 -0.16 -3.65
CA ASP A 192 12.15 -1.57 -3.64
C ASP A 192 10.97 -2.53 -3.43
N ALA A 193 9.97 -2.13 -2.65
CA ALA A 193 8.72 -2.89 -2.52
C ALA A 193 8.05 -3.08 -3.88
N VAL A 194 7.86 -2.00 -4.66
CA VAL A 194 7.21 -2.08 -5.97
C VAL A 194 8.11 -2.79 -7.00
N LYS A 195 9.43 -2.59 -6.94
CA LYS A 195 10.40 -3.33 -7.78
C LYS A 195 10.34 -4.84 -7.55
N LYS A 196 10.10 -5.27 -6.31
CA LYS A 196 9.93 -6.70 -5.98
C LYS A 196 8.66 -7.28 -6.62
N ILE A 197 7.60 -6.48 -6.68
CA ILE A 197 6.35 -6.85 -7.36
C ILE A 197 6.57 -6.96 -8.86
N SER A 198 7.20 -5.96 -9.48
CA SER A 198 7.46 -5.97 -10.93
C SER A 198 8.41 -7.10 -11.34
N GLY A 199 9.39 -7.48 -10.51
CA GLY A 199 10.25 -8.64 -10.76
C GLY A 199 9.55 -9.99 -10.60
N SER A 200 8.34 -10.02 -10.04
CA SER A 200 7.52 -11.23 -9.89
C SER A 200 6.46 -11.37 -11.00
N LEU A 201 6.34 -10.36 -11.87
CA LEU A 201 5.38 -10.25 -12.98
C LEU A 201 6.04 -10.62 -14.31
#